data_AF-A0A8K0IKQ0-F1
#
_entry.id   AF-A0A8K0IKQ0-F1
#
_cell.length_a   1.000
_cell.length_b   1.000
_cell.length_c   1.000
_cell.angle_alpha   90.00
_cell.angle_beta   90.00
_cell.angle_gamma   90.00
#
_symmetry.space_group_name_H-M   'P 1'
#
loop_
_entity.id
_entity.type
_entity.pdbx_description
1 polymer ?
#
loop_
_entity_poly.entity_id
_entity_poly.type
_entity_poly.pdbx_seq_one_letter_code
_entity_poly.pdbx_strand_id
1 'polypeptide(L)'
;MEDMIYKGSVLRIKKCAFDFLSLEEDLIDDDDDSWELMGRDLRLKSTFLYCDLNHVISNSCDEHKKTLTDLGNKLFYFMEE
;
A
#
# COMPACT_ATOMS: atom_id res chain seq x y z
N MET A 1 18.55 3.10 -14.74
CA MET A 1 17.09 3.23 -14.97
C MET A 1 16.33 2.34 -13.99
N GLU A 2 16.67 1.05 -13.91
CA GLU A 2 16.05 0.09 -12.99
C GLU A 2 16.19 0.45 -11.50
N ASP A 3 17.39 0.86 -11.04
CA ASP A 3 17.62 1.34 -9.67
C ASP A 3 16.74 2.56 -9.29
N MET A 4 16.48 3.45 -10.24
CA MET A 4 15.62 4.62 -10.04
C MET A 4 14.14 4.22 -9.89
N ILE A 5 13.69 3.23 -10.67
CA ILE A 5 12.31 2.71 -10.59
C ILE A 5 12.12 2.00 -9.25
N TYR A 6 13.07 1.15 -8.86
CA TYR A 6 13.04 0.45 -7.56
C TYR A 6 12.99 1.42 -6.38
N LYS A 7 13.88 2.43 -6.34
CA LYS A 7 13.86 3.48 -5.31
C LYS A 7 12.54 4.26 -5.31
N GLY A 8 11.98 4.52 -6.49
CA GLY A 8 10.67 5.15 -6.65
C GLY A 8 9.55 4.32 -5.99
N SER A 9 9.51 3.01 -6.22
CA SER A 9 8.53 2.11 -5.59
C SER A 9 8.68 2.09 -4.07
N VAL A 10 9.90 2.02 -3.54
CA VAL A 10 10.14 2.09 -2.08
C VAL A 10 9.65 3.41 -1.48
N LEU A 11 9.86 4.54 -2.15
CA LEU A 11 9.37 5.85 -1.70
C LEU A 11 7.84 5.92 -1.68
N ARG A 12 7.18 5.39 -2.72
CA ARG A 12 5.71 5.36 -2.79
C ARG A 12 5.09 4.42 -1.77
N ILE A 13 5.69 3.25 -1.51
CA ILE A 13 5.25 2.34 -0.43
C ILE A 13 5.28 3.07 0.91
N LYS A 14 6.39 3.76 1.22
CA LYS A 14 6.51 4.52 2.48
C LYS A 14 5.48 5.63 2.58
N LYS A 15 5.25 6.36 1.48
CA LYS A 15 4.21 7.40 1.44
C LYS A 15 2.83 6.80 1.68
N CYS A 16 2.49 5.70 0.99
CA CYS A 16 1.20 5.03 1.15
C CYS A 16 0.97 4.55 2.59
N ALA A 17 2.00 4.02 3.24
CA ALA A 17 1.93 3.63 4.64
C ALA A 17 1.68 4.84 5.57
N PHE A 18 2.33 5.99 5.31
CA PHE A 18 2.06 7.23 6.05
C PHE A 18 0.63 7.72 5.83
N ASP A 19 0.18 7.78 4.58
CA ASP A 19 -1.17 8.22 4.21
C ASP A 19 -2.25 7.34 4.87
N PHE A 20 -2.02 6.03 5.02
CA PHE A 20 -2.96 5.14 5.72
C PHE A 20 -2.97 5.33 7.23
N LEU A 21 -1.83 5.64 7.85
CA LEU A 21 -1.79 5.93 9.29
C LEU A 21 -2.43 7.28 9.61
N SER A 22 -2.36 8.25 8.70
CA SER A 22 -3.04 9.53 8.83
C SER A 22 -4.55 9.46 8.55
N LEU A 23 -5.03 8.39 7.91
CA LEU A 23 -6.45 8.23 7.59
C LEU A 23 -7.32 8.23 8.86
N GLU A 24 -6.80 7.73 9.98
CA GLU A 24 -7.50 7.73 11.28
C GLU A 24 -7.87 9.15 11.75
N GLU A 25 -7.04 10.15 11.46
CA GLU A 25 -7.30 11.55 11.83
C GLU A 25 -8.42 12.17 10.98
N ASP A 26 -8.63 11.67 9.76
CA ASP A 26 -9.66 12.14 8.82
C ASP A 26 -11.04 11.48 9.08
N LEU A 27 -11.11 10.44 9.91
CA LEU A 27 -12.34 9.70 10.26
C LEU A 27 -13.26 10.38 11.27
N ILE A 28 -12.98 11.63 11.63
CA ILE A 28 -13.72 12.37 12.67
C ILE A 28 -15.07 12.89 12.14
N ASP A 29 -15.26 12.95 10.81
CA ASP A 29 -16.50 13.41 10.16
C ASP A 29 -17.33 12.22 9.64
N ASP A 30 -18.27 11.78 10.46
CA ASP A 30 -18.96 10.48 10.41
C ASP A 30 -20.22 10.52 9.51
N ASP A 31 -20.08 10.94 8.26
CA ASP A 31 -21.15 10.90 7.24
C ASP A 31 -20.92 9.77 6.22
N ASP A 32 -21.98 9.08 5.81
CA ASP A 32 -21.94 7.90 4.91
C ASP A 32 -21.24 8.23 3.57
N ASP A 33 -21.42 9.45 3.06
CA ASP A 33 -20.80 9.92 1.81
C ASP A 33 -19.27 10.04 1.95
N SER A 34 -18.75 10.39 3.13
CA SER A 34 -17.31 10.47 3.42
C SER A 34 -16.68 9.08 3.44
N TRP A 35 -17.37 8.10 4.02
CA TRP A 35 -16.93 6.70 4.03
C TRP A 35 -16.88 6.08 2.63
N GLU A 36 -17.86 6.38 1.77
CA GLU A 36 -17.83 5.88 0.38
C GLU A 36 -16.67 6.50 -0.41
N LEU A 37 -16.48 7.82 -0.30
CA LEU A 37 -15.38 8.50 -0.97
C LEU A 37 -14.02 7.96 -0.50
N MET A 38 -13.87 7.75 0.81
CA MET A 38 -12.67 7.16 1.41
C MET A 38 -12.43 5.73 0.91
N GLY A 39 -13.45 4.89 0.87
CA GLY A 39 -13.33 3.52 0.34
C GLY A 39 -12.87 3.50 -1.12
N ARG A 40 -13.33 4.46 -1.94
CA ARG A 40 -12.87 4.62 -3.32
C ARG A 40 -11.40 5.05 -3.40
N ASP A 41 -10.98 6.01 -2.59
CA ASP A 41 -9.57 6.46 -2.52
C ASP A 41 -8.64 5.35 -2.01
N LEU A 42 -9.05 4.64 -0.95
CA LEU A 42 -8.33 3.50 -0.40
C LEU A 42 -8.11 2.42 -1.45
N ARG A 43 -9.14 2.05 -2.21
CA ARG A 43 -9.04 1.05 -3.29
C ARG A 43 -8.09 1.49 -4.41
N LEU A 44 -8.12 2.78 -4.77
CA LEU A 44 -7.21 3.35 -5.76
C LEU A 44 -5.75 3.28 -5.27
N LYS A 45 -5.48 3.75 -4.05
CA LYS A 45 -4.14 3.70 -3.42
C LYS A 45 -3.64 2.26 -3.26
N SER A 46 -4.51 1.35 -2.84
CA SER A 46 -4.22 -0.09 -2.72
C SER A 46 -3.71 -0.70 -4.03
N THR A 47 -4.33 -0.33 -5.17
CA THR A 47 -3.91 -0.81 -6.49
C THR A 47 -2.47 -0.40 -6.82
N PHE A 48 -2.10 0.86 -6.59
CA PHE A 48 -0.73 1.33 -6.81
C PHE A 48 0.26 0.70 -5.83
N LEU A 49 -0.14 0.57 -4.56
CA LEU A 49 0.66 -0.09 -3.54
C LEU A 49 0.96 -1.55 -3.91
N TYR A 50 -0.01 -2.28 -4.48
CA TYR A 50 0.18 -3.64 -4.97
C TYR A 50 1.23 -3.69 -6.07
N CYS A 51 1.15 -2.80 -7.06
CA CYS A 51 2.13 -2.73 -8.13
C CYS A 51 3.55 -2.45 -7.59
N ASP A 52 3.68 -1.52 -6.65
CA ASP A 52 4.97 -1.17 -6.07
C ASP A 52 5.55 -2.28 -5.19
N LEU A 53 4.72 -2.94 -4.36
CA LEU A 53 5.13 -4.09 -3.56
C LEU A 53 5.56 -5.24 -4.45
N ASN A 54 4.79 -5.56 -5.49
CA ASN A 54 5.14 -6.62 -6.43
C ASN A 54 6.47 -6.32 -7.15
N HIS A 55 6.71 -5.06 -7.52
CA HIS A 55 7.99 -4.63 -8.08
C HIS A 55 9.15 -4.82 -7.10
N VAL A 56 8.99 -4.42 -5.83
CA VAL A 56 10.02 -4.57 -4.80
C VAL A 56 10.29 -6.05 -4.48
N ILE A 57 9.25 -6.87 -4.35
CA ILE A 57 9.33 -8.31 -4.09
C ILE A 57 10.04 -9.04 -5.25
N SER A 58 9.69 -8.70 -6.49
CA SER A 58 10.29 -9.33 -7.67
C SER A 58 11.81 -9.07 -7.76
N ASN A 59 12.25 -7.92 -7.27
CA ASN A 59 13.65 -7.49 -7.27
C ASN A 59 14.41 -7.81 -5.96
N SER A 60 13.75 -8.39 -4.95
CA SER A 60 14.43 -8.76 -3.70
C SER A 60 15.22 -10.07 -3.84
N CYS A 61 16.26 -10.25 -3.02
CA CYS A 61 16.94 -11.54 -2.90
C CYS A 61 15.97 -12.64 -2.41
N ASP A 62 16.27 -13.89 -2.76
CA ASP A 62 15.35 -15.02 -2.53
C ASP A 62 15.10 -15.28 -1.03
N GLU A 63 16.07 -14.96 -0.18
CA GLU A 63 15.94 -15.02 1.28
C GLU A 63 14.86 -14.08 1.85
N HIS A 64 14.61 -12.93 1.21
CA HIS A 64 13.62 -11.95 1.64
C HIS A 64 12.29 -12.05 0.88
N LYS A 65 12.31 -12.63 -0.34
CA LYS A 65 11.15 -12.68 -1.23
C LYS A 65 9.93 -13.34 -0.59
N LYS A 66 10.14 -14.45 0.13
CA LYS A 66 9.05 -15.14 0.84
C LYS A 66 8.44 -14.26 1.93
N THR A 67 9.27 -13.73 2.82
CA THR A 67 8.82 -12.87 3.93
C THR A 67 8.08 -11.62 3.44
N LEU A 68 8.58 -10.98 2.38
CA LEU A 68 7.92 -9.80 1.80
C LEU A 68 6.59 -10.15 1.13
N THR A 69 6.51 -11.30 0.45
CA THR A 69 5.26 -11.81 -0.12
C THR A 69 4.23 -12.10 0.97
N ASP A 70 4.62 -12.81 2.03
CA ASP A 70 3.73 -13.15 3.14
C ASP A 70 3.21 -11.89 3.84
N LEU A 71 4.08 -10.89 4.04
CA LEU A 71 3.70 -9.59 4.62
C LEU A 71 2.75 -8.81 3.71
N GLY A 72 3.03 -8.77 2.40
CA GLY A 72 2.17 -8.12 1.41
C GLY A 72 0.78 -8.75 1.37
N ASN A 73 0.70 -10.08 1.32
CA ASN A 73 -0.57 -10.79 1.35
C ASN A 73 -1.38 -10.50 2.62
N LYS A 74 -0.71 -10.48 3.78
CA LYS A 74 -1.36 -10.15 5.05
C LYS A 74 -1.87 -8.71 5.08
N LEU A 75 -1.12 -7.76 4.52
CA LEU A 75 -1.57 -6.37 4.41
C LEU A 75 -2.84 -6.27 3.56
N PHE A 76 -2.84 -6.84 2.34
CA PHE A 76 -4.01 -6.76 1.45
C PHE A 76 -5.23 -7.49 2.00
N TYR A 77 -5.02 -8.61 2.71
CA TYR A 77 -6.10 -9.29 3.43
C TYR A 77 -6.85 -8.33 4.37
N PHE A 78 -6.13 -7.53 5.18
CA PHE A 78 -6.75 -6.55 6.07
C PHE A 78 -7.32 -5.31 5.38
N MET A 79 -6.91 -5.03 4.15
CA MET A 79 -7.47 -3.92 3.38
C MET A 79 -8.76 -4.31 2.63
N GLU A 80 -9.02 -5.60 2.47
CA GLU A 80 -10.21 -6.15 1.81
C GLU A 80 -11.31 -6.58 2.79
N GLU A 81 -10.98 -6.80 4.08
CA GLU A 81 -11.96 -6.99 5.17
C GLU A 81 -12.69 -5.70 5.54
#